data_AF-A0A7L0YVL9-F1
#
_entry.id   AF-A0A7L0YVL9-F1
#
_cell.length_a   1.000
_cell.length_b   1.000
_cell.length_c   1.000
_cell.angle_alpha   90.00
_cell.angle_beta   90.00
_cell.angle_gamma   90.00
#
_symmetry.space_group_name_H-M   'P 1'
#
loop_
_entity.id
_entity.type
_entity.pdbx_description
1 polymer ?
#
loop_
_entity_poly.entity_id
_entity_poly.type
_entity_poly.pdbx_seq_one_letter_code
_entity_poly.pdbx_strand_id
1 'polypeptide(L)'
;ATVTLDPVTAHPQILVSLDGQTAGHWESLPAPLPSGMECFESLCCVLGQQGFAGDCHCWAMKVCPSPDWALRVAWEFVSRKGCFGLSPSCGVWAVGQWLGQLQSLPWPSPT
;
A
#
# COMPACT_ATOMS: atom_id res chain seq x y z
N ALA A 1 -11.26 13.80 -3.03
CA ALA A 1 -9.94 13.95 -3.67
C ALA A 1 -9.76 12.78 -4.63
N THR A 2 -9.05 12.98 -5.75
CA THR A 2 -8.70 11.88 -6.67
C THR A 2 -7.35 11.34 -6.24
N VAL A 3 -7.27 10.04 -5.97
CA VAL A 3 -6.02 9.37 -5.60
C VAL A 3 -5.45 8.72 -6.85
N THR A 4 -4.20 9.07 -7.19
CA THR A 4 -3.41 8.38 -8.22
C THR A 4 -2.23 7.69 -7.56
N LEU A 5 -1.91 6.49 -8.04
CA LEU A 5 -0.80 5.69 -7.57
C LEU A 5 0.51 6.20 -8.18
N ASP A 6 1.57 6.18 -7.38
CA ASP A 6 2.91 6.56 -7.81
C ASP A 6 3.71 5.31 -8.25
N PRO A 7 3.95 5.11 -9.56
CA PRO A 7 4.71 3.97 -10.05
C PRO A 7 6.14 3.90 -9.52
N VAL A 8 6.73 5.05 -9.13
CA VAL A 8 8.10 5.09 -8.58
C VAL A 8 8.17 4.45 -7.20
N THR A 9 7.05 4.45 -6.47
CA THR A 9 6.95 3.84 -5.13
C THR A 9 6.43 2.42 -5.15
N ALA A 10 6.02 1.92 -6.33
CA ALA A 10 5.39 0.62 -6.46
C ALA A 10 6.40 -0.49 -6.16
N HIS A 11 5.99 -1.45 -5.32
CA HIS A 11 6.73 -2.68 -5.16
C HIS A 11 6.93 -3.34 -6.54
N PRO A 12 8.07 -3.98 -6.81
CA PRO A 12 8.36 -4.53 -8.13
C PRO A 12 7.37 -5.54 -8.69
N GLN A 13 6.63 -6.22 -7.81
CA GLN A 13 5.60 -7.17 -8.21
C GLN A 13 4.25 -6.50 -8.51
N ILE A 14 4.13 -5.19 -8.33
CA ILE A 14 2.93 -4.40 -8.59
C ILE A 14 3.08 -3.68 -9.93
N LEU A 15 2.10 -3.89 -10.81
CA LEU A 15 1.92 -3.14 -12.03
C LEU A 15 0.89 -2.03 -11.78
N VAL A 16 1.27 -0.78 -12.06
CA VAL A 16 0.38 0.38 -12.04
C VAL A 16 -0.06 0.68 -13.48
N SER A 17 -1.35 0.93 -13.69
CA SER A 17 -1.88 1.33 -14.99
C SER A 17 -1.36 2.70 -15.43
N LEU A 18 -1.39 2.98 -16.73
CA LEU A 18 -0.90 4.25 -17.29
C LEU A 18 -1.63 5.47 -16.71
N ASP A 19 -2.90 5.32 -16.37
CA ASP A 19 -3.74 6.35 -15.73
C ASP A 19 -3.50 6.48 -14.21
N GLY A 20 -2.68 5.61 -13.62
CA GLY A 20 -2.37 5.61 -12.19
C GLY A 20 -3.55 5.21 -11.29
N GLN A 21 -4.64 4.68 -11.83
CA GLN A 21 -5.85 4.37 -11.03
C GLN A 21 -5.97 2.91 -10.62
N THR A 22 -5.23 2.01 -11.28
CA THR A 22 -5.31 0.57 -11.05
C THR A 22 -3.94 0.03 -10.67
N ALA A 23 -3.91 -0.83 -9.65
CA ALA A 23 -2.76 -1.66 -9.34
C ALA A 23 -3.16 -3.14 -9.41
N GLY A 24 -2.27 -3.94 -10.00
CA GLY A 24 -2.39 -5.40 -10.06
C GLY A 24 -1.06 -6.07 -9.78
N HIS A 25 -1.09 -7.37 -9.50
CA HIS A 25 0.11 -8.18 -9.30
C HIS A 25 0.57 -8.80 -10.63
N TRP A 26 1.87 -8.98 -10.85
CA TRP A 26 2.36 -9.76 -12.00
C TRP A 26 2.02 -11.25 -11.80
N GLU A 27 1.64 -11.97 -12.86
CA GLU A 27 1.30 -13.41 -12.75
C GLU A 27 2.54 -14.30 -12.51
N SER A 28 3.74 -13.76 -12.67
CA SER A 28 5.04 -14.40 -12.43
C SER A 28 5.98 -13.48 -11.60
N LEU A 29 7.22 -13.88 -11.29
CA LEU A 29 8.21 -12.93 -10.75
C LEU A 29 8.90 -12.20 -11.92
N PRO A 30 9.01 -10.86 -11.91
CA PRO A 30 9.90 -10.16 -12.82
C PRO A 30 11.36 -10.58 -12.61
N ALA A 31 12.17 -10.45 -13.66
CA ALA A 31 13.63 -10.58 -13.62
C ALA A 31 14.25 -9.76 -12.46
N PRO A 32 15.47 -10.11 -11.96
CA PRO A 32 16.07 -9.42 -10.83
C PRO A 32 16.15 -7.91 -11.09
N LEU A 33 15.58 -7.15 -10.16
CA LEU A 33 15.46 -5.71 -10.28
C LEU A 33 16.80 -5.00 -10.12
N PRO A 34 16.96 -3.81 -10.74
CA PRO A 34 18.06 -2.93 -10.42
C PRO A 34 17.99 -2.53 -8.94
N SER A 35 19.08 -2.79 -8.22
CA SER A 35 19.22 -2.40 -6.81
C SER A 35 19.14 -0.88 -6.67
N GLY A 36 18.32 -0.39 -5.73
CA GLY A 36 18.29 1.03 -5.37
C GLY A 36 16.94 1.75 -5.48
N MET A 37 15.84 1.07 -5.84
CA MET A 37 14.52 1.65 -5.60
C MET A 37 14.22 1.62 -4.10
N GLU A 38 13.77 2.74 -3.54
CA GLU A 38 13.32 2.86 -2.14
C GLU A 38 12.01 2.11 -1.85
N CYS A 39 11.69 1.10 -2.67
CA CYS A 39 10.47 0.34 -2.60
C CYS A 39 10.47 -0.50 -1.34
N PHE A 40 9.28 -0.69 -0.79
CA PHE A 40 9.01 -1.49 0.39
C PHE A 40 9.42 -2.95 0.17
N GLU A 41 10.71 -3.28 0.25
CA GLU A 41 11.23 -4.63 -0.05
C GLU A 41 10.56 -5.73 0.79
N SER A 42 10.00 -5.36 1.95
CA SER A 42 9.28 -6.27 2.84
C SER A 42 7.75 -6.30 2.65
N LEU A 43 7.15 -5.37 1.90
CA LEU A 43 5.69 -5.29 1.72
C LEU A 43 5.33 -4.99 0.26
N CYS A 44 4.52 -5.84 -0.36
CA CYS A 44 3.97 -5.59 -1.70
C CYS A 44 2.93 -4.45 -1.64
N CYS A 45 3.39 -3.19 -1.71
CA CYS A 45 2.54 -2.01 -1.72
C CYS A 45 3.01 -0.93 -2.70
N VAL A 46 2.13 0.03 -2.94
CA VAL A 46 2.33 1.24 -3.76
C VAL A 46 1.68 2.41 -3.04
N LEU A 47 2.28 3.60 -3.12
CA LEU A 47 1.75 4.82 -2.49
C LEU A 47 0.89 5.62 -3.45
N GLY A 48 -0.01 6.42 -2.89
CA GLY A 48 -0.64 7.51 -3.62
C GLY A 48 0.34 8.68 -3.80
N GLN A 49 0.21 9.41 -4.90
CA GLN A 49 1.01 10.61 -5.18
C GLN A 49 0.60 11.80 -4.29
N GLN A 50 -0.65 11.82 -3.83
CA GLN A 50 -1.19 12.96 -3.08
C GLN A 50 -0.94 12.80 -1.57
N GLY A 51 -0.36 13.85 -0.98
CA GLY A 51 -0.45 14.11 0.45
C GLY A 51 -1.76 14.84 0.78
N PHE A 52 -2.28 14.63 1.98
CA PHE A 52 -3.53 15.24 2.45
C PHE A 52 -3.27 16.02 3.73
N ALA A 53 -3.80 17.24 3.82
CA ALA A 53 -3.70 18.10 5.00
C ALA A 53 -4.95 18.97 5.16
N GLY A 54 -5.40 19.16 6.39
CA GLY A 54 -6.38 20.20 6.74
C GLY A 54 -7.84 19.95 6.34
N ASP A 55 -8.18 18.87 5.62
CA ASP A 55 -9.51 18.61 5.08
C ASP A 55 -9.98 17.14 5.24
N CYS A 56 -11.27 16.88 5.02
CA CYS A 56 -11.83 15.53 4.92
C CYS A 56 -11.79 15.05 3.46
N HIS A 57 -11.12 13.93 3.21
CA HIS A 57 -11.06 13.31 1.89
C HIS A 57 -11.63 11.90 1.91
N CYS A 58 -12.48 11.60 0.94
CA CYS A 58 -13.01 10.27 0.71
C CYS A 58 -12.65 9.80 -0.71
N TRP A 59 -12.34 8.51 -0.84
CA TRP A 59 -12.17 7.81 -2.11
C TRP A 59 -12.78 6.42 -1.99
N ALA A 60 -13.10 5.82 -3.13
CA ALA A 60 -13.53 4.45 -3.22
C ALA A 60 -12.54 3.68 -4.09
N MET A 61 -12.33 2.41 -3.78
CA MET A 61 -11.53 1.51 -4.59
C MET A 61 -12.37 0.30 -4.98
N LYS A 62 -12.19 -0.16 -6.21
CA LYS A 62 -12.75 -1.44 -6.65
C LYS A 62 -11.70 -2.51 -6.41
N VAL A 63 -12.06 -3.51 -5.62
CA VAL A 63 -11.20 -4.65 -5.36
C VAL A 63 -11.66 -5.80 -6.27
N CYS A 64 -10.75 -6.31 -7.09
CA CYS A 64 -10.98 -7.53 -7.85
C CYS A 64 -10.94 -8.75 -6.92
N PRO A 65 -11.60 -9.87 -7.26
CA PRO A 65 -11.52 -11.09 -6.47
C PRO A 65 -10.06 -11.52 -6.31
N SER A 66 -9.50 -11.25 -5.13
CA SER A 66 -8.13 -11.54 -4.74
C SER A 66 -8.18 -12.11 -3.33
N PRO A 67 -7.39 -13.14 -3.00
CA PRO A 67 -7.38 -13.71 -1.66
C PRO A 67 -7.02 -12.67 -0.60
N ASP A 68 -6.07 -11.78 -0.92
CA ASP A 68 -5.52 -10.80 0.02
C ASP A 68 -5.36 -9.42 -0.63
N TRP A 69 -5.65 -8.36 0.14
CA TRP A 69 -5.40 -6.96 -0.23
C TRP A 69 -5.41 -6.07 1.02
N ALA A 70 -4.78 -4.90 0.95
CA ALA A 70 -4.85 -3.91 2.02
C ALA A 70 -4.85 -2.48 1.45
N LEU A 71 -5.69 -1.62 2.04
CA LEU A 71 -5.67 -0.17 1.86
C LEU A 71 -5.10 0.47 3.12
N ARG A 72 -4.18 1.42 2.94
CA ARG A 72 -3.45 2.05 4.04
C ARG A 72 -3.39 3.56 3.88
N VAL A 73 -3.46 4.25 5.01
CA VAL A 73 -3.17 5.68 5.15
C VAL A 73 -2.07 5.81 6.16
N ALA A 74 -1.04 6.58 5.84
CA ALA A 74 0.08 6.83 6.74
C ALA A 74 0.40 8.31 6.78
N TRP A 75 0.93 8.78 7.91
CA TRP A 75 1.56 10.10 7.95
C TRP A 75 2.77 10.16 7.02
N GLU A 76 3.00 11.34 6.45
CA GLU A 76 4.04 11.57 5.45
C GLU A 76 5.45 11.22 5.95
N PHE A 77 5.71 11.43 7.25
CA PHE A 77 7.00 11.23 7.90
C PHE A 77 7.24 9.79 8.40
N VAL A 78 6.30 8.87 8.19
CA VAL A 78 6.50 7.46 8.55
C VAL A 78 7.61 6.88 7.67
N SER A 79 8.58 6.20 8.29
CA SER A 79 9.65 5.52 7.56
C SER A 79 9.07 4.53 6.56
N ARG A 80 9.50 4.66 5.29
CA ARG A 80 9.10 3.78 4.20
C ARG A 80 10.04 2.57 4.03
N LYS A 81 11.13 2.55 4.79
CA LYS A 81 12.14 1.47 4.74
C LYS A 81 11.93 0.49 5.90
N GLY A 82 11.96 -0.80 5.57
CA GLY A 82 11.89 -1.91 6.53
C GLY A 82 10.48 -2.25 7.03
N CYS A 83 10.40 -3.04 8.11
CA CYS A 83 9.15 -3.33 8.81
C CYS A 83 8.76 -2.13 9.68
N PHE A 84 7.82 -1.29 9.23
CA PHE A 84 7.26 -0.20 10.02
C PHE A 84 5.94 -0.63 10.67
N GLY A 85 5.71 -0.17 11.90
CA GLY A 85 4.54 -0.53 12.69
C GLY A 85 3.24 -0.20 11.97
N LEU A 86 2.35 -1.20 11.85
CA LEU A 86 1.01 -1.08 11.30
C LEU A 86 0.00 -0.70 12.38
N SER A 87 0.25 0.40 13.07
CA SER A 87 -0.60 0.84 14.18
C SER A 87 -0.90 2.34 14.11
N PRO A 88 -2.07 2.76 14.65
CA PRO A 88 -2.38 4.17 14.81
C PRO A 88 -1.32 4.93 15.61
N SER A 89 -0.66 4.27 16.58
CA SER A 89 0.45 4.85 17.34
C SER A 89 1.70 5.14 16.50
N CYS A 90 1.88 4.43 15.40
CA CYS A 90 2.93 4.68 14.41
C CYS A 90 2.43 5.60 13.27
N GLY A 91 1.24 6.20 13.38
CA GLY A 91 0.68 7.07 12.35
C GLY A 91 0.20 6.31 11.11
N VAL A 92 -0.18 5.05 11.25
CA VAL A 92 -0.66 4.19 10.16
C VAL A 92 -2.04 3.64 10.50
N TRP A 93 -2.96 3.76 9.54
CA TRP A 93 -4.28 3.14 9.58
C TRP A 93 -4.46 2.26 8.36
N ALA A 94 -5.04 1.08 8.55
CA ALA A 94 -5.21 0.14 7.44
C ALA A 94 -6.46 -0.72 7.60
N VAL A 95 -7.02 -1.11 6.47
CA VAL A 95 -8.09 -2.09 6.34
C VAL A 95 -7.70 -3.03 5.21
N GLY A 96 -8.05 -4.30 5.31
CA GLY A 96 -7.73 -5.25 4.27
C GLY A 96 -8.52 -6.54 4.41
N GLN A 97 -8.32 -7.41 3.44
CA GLN A 97 -8.81 -8.77 3.50
C GLN A 97 -7.61 -9.71 3.55
N TRP A 98 -7.72 -10.72 4.41
CA TRP A 98 -6.74 -11.78 4.53
C TRP A 98 -7.45 -13.13 4.66
N LEU A 99 -7.08 -14.11 3.83
CA LEU A 99 -7.73 -15.44 3.81
C LEU A 99 -9.26 -15.35 3.70
N GLY A 100 -9.76 -14.38 2.94
CA GLY A 100 -11.19 -14.13 2.76
C GLY A 100 -11.87 -13.36 3.90
N GLN A 101 -11.18 -13.01 4.99
CA GLN A 101 -11.75 -12.25 6.10
C GLN A 101 -11.37 -10.77 6.05
N LEU A 102 -12.36 -9.88 6.16
CA LEU A 102 -12.13 -8.43 6.28
C LEU A 102 -11.65 -8.09 7.69
N GLN A 103 -10.57 -7.33 7.80
CA GLN A 103 -9.96 -6.94 9.06
C GLN A 103 -9.61 -5.44 9.06
N SER A 104 -9.89 -4.76 10.18
CA SER A 104 -9.21 -3.51 10.50
C SER A 104 -7.86 -3.86 11.13
N LEU A 105 -6.80 -3.19 10.72
CA LEU A 105 -5.45 -3.46 11.21
C LEU A 105 -5.09 -2.46 12.31
N PRO A 106 -5.18 -2.87 13.59
CA PRO A 106 -4.12 -2.68 14.55
C PRO A 106 -3.39 -4.02 14.67
N TRP A 107 -2.11 -4.06 14.32
CA TRP A 107 -1.31 -5.27 14.49
C TRP A 107 -1.38 -5.75 15.97
N PRO A 108 -1.64 -7.04 16.27
CA PRO A 108 -1.56 -7.52 17.63
C PRO A 108 -0.09 -7.51 18.05
N SER A 109 0.25 -6.75 19.10
CA SER A 109 1.51 -6.95 19.79
C SER A 109 1.60 -8.41 20.24
N PRO A 110 2.73 -9.10 20.06
CA PRO A 110 2.92 -10.40 20.68
C PRO A 110 3.02 -10.21 22.19
N THR A 111 2.14 -10.86 22.94
CA THR A 111 2.38 -11.26 24.34
C THR A 111 1.84 -12.67 24.50
#